data_AF-A0A2G6NEW2-F1
#
_entry.id   AF-A0A2G6NEW2-F1
#
_cell.length_a   1.000
_cell.length_b   1.000
_cell.length_c   1.000
_cell.angle_alpha   90.00
_cell.angle_beta   90.00
_cell.angle_gamma   90.00
#
_symmetry.space_group_name_H-M   'P 1'
#
loop_
_entity.id
_entity.type
_entity.pdbx_description
1 polymer ?
#
loop_
_entity_poly.entity_id
_entity_poly.type
_entity_poly.pdbx_seq_one_letter_code
_entity_poly.pdbx_strand_id
1 'polypeptide(L)'
;MAETGSMTDRRRQILIGLVAVLVSAVVVIIWWSNRMVLPDTTSPPVHGLAFFDVGETTVLSRGLQTSLESVLGESAIEGWSPVDLSDGGHAYLPGRFPDLEALNKGLSLKDGTLAGNATWKLVFRYAKLNGLPFSHIKMVFDKKTERPLFIQARAASGQQDFSTTLTAKFGQPAITNGPDRTLESRVWTEGENLLIASRVPNKIDVVAWHLYIYFKGNIQALVNRLEADAAASAVSEPSAF
;
A
#
# COMPACT_ATOMS: atom_id res chain seq x y z
N MET A 1 -22.73 -44.99 45.64
CA MET A 1 -22.39 -45.01 44.20
C MET A 1 -22.98 -43.77 43.54
N ALA A 2 -22.23 -42.69 43.39
CA ALA A 2 -22.63 -41.53 42.59
C ALA A 2 -21.42 -40.63 42.36
N GLU A 3 -20.69 -40.81 41.26
CA GLU A 3 -19.75 -39.79 40.76
C GLU A 3 -19.34 -40.10 39.30
N THR A 4 -20.29 -40.01 38.38
CA THR A 4 -20.01 -40.11 36.93
C THR A 4 -20.58 -38.95 36.10
N GLY A 5 -21.23 -37.97 36.74
CA GLY A 5 -21.85 -36.83 36.05
C GLY A 5 -20.94 -35.63 35.73
N SER A 6 -19.73 -35.55 36.31
CA SER A 6 -18.90 -34.33 36.27
C SER A 6 -17.99 -34.21 35.02
N MET A 7 -17.62 -35.35 34.42
CA MET A 7 -16.58 -35.35 33.38
C MET A 7 -17.10 -35.01 31.98
N THR A 8 -18.36 -35.31 31.68
CA THR A 8 -19.04 -35.02 30.41
C THR A 8 -19.36 -33.54 30.24
N ASP A 9 -19.71 -32.85 31.34
CA ASP A 9 -20.03 -31.41 31.31
C ASP A 9 -18.79 -30.53 31.08
N ARG A 10 -17.65 -30.87 31.71
CA ARG A 10 -16.38 -30.16 31.46
C ARG A 10 -15.92 -30.27 30.01
N ARG A 11 -16.06 -31.45 29.38
CA ARG A 11 -15.71 -31.64 27.97
C ARG A 11 -16.63 -30.83 27.05
N ARG A 12 -17.93 -30.77 27.36
CA ARG A 12 -18.90 -29.91 26.65
C ARG A 12 -18.54 -28.43 26.77
N GLN A 13 -18.20 -27.94 27.97
CA GLN A 13 -17.82 -26.54 28.18
C GLN A 13 -16.52 -26.17 27.44
N ILE A 14 -15.52 -27.06 27.42
CA ILE A 14 -14.28 -26.83 26.67
C ILE A 14 -14.56 -26.79 25.16
N LEU A 15 -15.41 -27.69 24.65
CA LEU A 15 -15.78 -27.72 23.23
C LEU A 15 -16.52 -26.44 22.82
N ILE A 16 -17.46 -25.97 23.64
CA ILE A 16 -18.21 -24.73 23.41
C ILE A 16 -17.27 -23.52 23.40
N GLY A 17 -16.30 -23.46 24.33
CA GLY A 17 -15.31 -22.40 24.37
C GLY A 17 -14.42 -22.37 23.12
N LEU A 18 -13.95 -23.53 22.65
CA LEU A 18 -13.16 -23.64 21.43
C LEU A 18 -13.94 -23.20 20.20
N VAL A 19 -15.20 -23.64 20.07
CA VAL A 19 -16.08 -23.25 18.96
C VAL A 19 -16.33 -21.75 18.98
N ALA A 20 -16.57 -21.14 20.15
CA ALA A 20 -16.78 -19.71 20.27
C ALA A 20 -15.56 -18.89 19.82
N VAL A 21 -14.34 -19.31 20.21
CA VAL A 21 -13.09 -18.67 19.78
C VAL A 21 -12.90 -18.80 18.26
N LEU A 22 -13.18 -19.97 17.70
CA LEU A 22 -13.05 -20.23 16.26
C LEU A 22 -14.06 -19.41 15.45
N VAL A 23 -15.32 -19.33 15.89
CA VAL A 23 -16.35 -18.47 15.30
C VAL A 23 -15.96 -17.00 15.40
N SER A 24 -15.40 -16.56 16.53
CA SER A 24 -14.94 -15.17 16.70
C SER A 24 -13.80 -14.83 15.75
N ALA A 25 -12.81 -15.72 15.61
CA ALA A 25 -11.71 -15.54 14.67
C ALA A 25 -12.20 -15.50 13.21
N VAL A 26 -13.13 -16.39 12.85
CA VAL A 26 -13.76 -16.41 11.52
C VAL A 26 -14.57 -15.14 11.28
N VAL A 27 -15.34 -14.65 12.25
CA VAL A 27 -16.08 -13.39 12.14
C VAL A 27 -15.13 -12.20 11.98
N VAL A 28 -14.01 -12.17 12.70
CA VAL A 28 -12.99 -11.12 12.54
C VAL A 28 -12.33 -11.19 11.16
N ILE A 29 -12.02 -12.39 10.65
CA ILE A 29 -11.47 -12.60 9.30
C ILE A 29 -12.48 -12.21 8.22
N ILE A 30 -13.75 -12.60 8.37
CA ILE A 30 -14.84 -12.22 7.46
C ILE A 30 -15.08 -10.72 7.53
N TRP A 31 -15.08 -10.12 8.71
CA TRP A 31 -15.24 -8.68 8.89
C TRP A 31 -14.07 -7.90 8.31
N TRP A 32 -12.83 -8.42 8.39
CA TRP A 32 -11.66 -7.85 7.73
C TRP A 32 -11.65 -8.03 6.22
N SER A 33 -12.02 -9.22 5.73
CA SER A 33 -12.11 -9.49 4.28
C SER A 33 -13.27 -8.75 3.64
N ASN A 34 -14.41 -8.62 4.33
CA ASN A 34 -15.54 -7.79 3.92
C ASN A 34 -15.26 -6.30 4.10
N ARG A 35 -14.41 -5.86 5.04
CA ARG A 35 -13.93 -4.46 5.06
C ARG A 35 -12.96 -4.13 3.93
N MET A 36 -12.56 -5.11 3.11
CA MET A 36 -12.01 -4.86 1.78
C MET A 36 -13.10 -4.64 0.70
N VAL A 37 -14.40 -4.57 1.08
CA VAL A 37 -15.56 -4.11 0.26
C VAL A 37 -16.69 -3.43 1.10
N LEU A 38 -16.64 -2.09 1.20
CA LEU A 38 -17.70 -1.02 1.23
C LEU A 38 -18.82 -0.88 2.30
N PRO A 39 -19.34 0.37 2.47
CA PRO A 39 -20.70 0.70 1.99
C PRO A 39 -20.78 1.88 0.96
N ASP A 40 -21.80 1.79 0.10
CA ASP A 40 -22.09 2.48 -1.18
C ASP A 40 -22.06 4.03 -1.24
N THR A 41 -21.62 4.61 -2.37
CA THR A 41 -22.48 4.98 -3.54
C THR A 41 -21.62 5.55 -4.70
N THR A 42 -21.75 5.01 -5.92
CA THR A 42 -21.27 5.57 -7.21
C THR A 42 -19.79 5.38 -7.60
N SER A 43 -19.18 4.23 -7.37
CA SER A 43 -17.98 3.87 -8.15
C SER A 43 -18.01 2.40 -8.53
N PRO A 44 -17.74 2.05 -9.81
CA PRO A 44 -17.68 0.66 -10.23
C PRO A 44 -16.59 -0.09 -9.43
N PRO A 45 -16.73 -1.42 -9.26
CA PRO A 45 -15.73 -2.22 -8.55
C PRO A 45 -14.34 -1.97 -9.16
N VAL A 46 -13.39 -1.63 -8.30
CA VAL A 46 -12.00 -1.42 -8.71
C VAL A 46 -11.42 -2.78 -9.09
N HIS A 47 -11.29 -3.02 -10.38
CA HIS A 47 -10.63 -4.22 -10.88
C HIS A 47 -9.11 -4.09 -10.70
N GLY A 48 -8.53 -5.12 -10.10
CA GLY A 48 -7.10 -5.34 -9.98
C GLY A 48 -6.45 -4.88 -8.67
N LEU A 49 -5.15 -4.57 -8.72
CA LEU A 49 -4.39 -4.13 -7.55
C LEU A 49 -4.99 -2.83 -6.97
N ALA A 50 -5.51 -2.93 -5.76
CA ALA A 50 -6.15 -1.82 -5.05
C ALA A 50 -5.97 -1.90 -3.54
N PHE A 51 -5.94 -0.73 -2.89
CA PHE A 51 -5.85 -0.58 -1.44
C PHE A 51 -6.91 0.41 -0.95
N PHE A 52 -7.86 -0.05 -0.12
CA PHE A 52 -9.04 0.72 0.32
C PHE A 52 -9.70 1.49 -0.83
N ASP A 53 -10.07 0.77 -1.90
CA ASP A 53 -10.72 1.28 -3.13
C ASP A 53 -9.88 2.27 -3.98
N VAL A 54 -8.60 2.41 -3.66
CA VAL A 54 -7.65 3.13 -4.49
C VAL A 54 -6.92 2.14 -5.40
N GLY A 55 -7.35 2.07 -6.66
CA GLY A 55 -6.68 1.35 -7.74
C GLY A 55 -6.27 2.29 -8.88
N GLU A 56 -5.74 1.73 -9.96
CA GLU A 56 -5.08 2.47 -11.04
C GLU A 56 -5.92 3.61 -11.64
N THR A 57 -7.22 3.38 -11.80
CA THR A 57 -8.14 4.32 -12.44
C THR A 57 -8.90 5.19 -11.45
N THR A 58 -8.70 5.00 -10.15
CA THR A 58 -9.37 5.78 -9.10
C THR A 58 -8.94 7.24 -9.18
N VAL A 59 -9.89 8.17 -9.16
CA VAL A 59 -9.66 9.61 -9.17
C VAL A 59 -9.79 10.15 -7.75
N LEU A 60 -8.79 10.90 -7.29
CA LEU A 60 -8.81 11.55 -5.99
C LEU A 60 -9.88 12.66 -5.96
N SER A 61 -11.02 12.34 -5.37
CA SER A 61 -12.09 13.29 -5.10
C SER A 61 -12.22 13.57 -3.61
N ARG A 62 -12.92 14.65 -3.26
CA ARG A 62 -13.26 14.93 -1.86
C ARG A 62 -14.07 13.80 -1.21
N GLY A 63 -14.95 13.15 -1.97
CA GLY A 63 -15.72 12.00 -1.50
C GLY A 63 -14.84 10.81 -1.17
N LEU A 64 -13.88 10.49 -2.05
CA LEU A 64 -12.88 9.45 -1.78
C LEU A 64 -12.04 9.79 -0.55
N GLN A 65 -11.57 11.03 -0.43
CA GLN A 65 -10.80 11.47 0.72
C GLN A 65 -11.58 11.30 2.03
N THR A 66 -12.84 11.75 2.09
CA THR A 66 -13.69 11.58 3.27
C THR A 66 -13.94 10.10 3.59
N SER A 67 -14.15 9.26 2.56
CA SER A 67 -14.27 7.81 2.75
C SER A 67 -13.01 7.21 3.36
N LEU A 68 -11.84 7.54 2.82
CA LEU A 68 -10.55 7.10 3.37
C LEU A 68 -10.35 7.60 4.80
N GLU A 69 -10.68 8.86 5.11
CA GLU A 69 -10.54 9.42 6.46
C GLU A 69 -11.45 8.72 7.48
N SER A 70 -12.65 8.31 7.06
CA SER A 70 -13.59 7.59 7.93
C SER A 70 -13.05 6.21 8.36
N VAL A 71 -12.17 5.61 7.55
CA VAL A 71 -11.62 4.27 7.80
C VAL A 71 -10.21 4.35 8.38
N LEU A 72 -9.34 5.15 7.76
CA LEU A 72 -7.91 5.25 8.04
C LEU A 72 -7.57 6.30 9.11
N GLY A 73 -8.53 7.15 9.49
CA GLY A 73 -8.35 8.27 10.39
C GLY A 73 -7.99 9.56 9.64
N GLU A 74 -7.73 10.62 10.39
CA GLU A 74 -7.42 11.94 9.80
C GLU A 74 -6.20 11.86 8.86
N SER A 75 -6.34 12.50 7.70
CA SER A 75 -5.28 12.57 6.70
C SER A 75 -4.51 13.89 6.82
N ALA A 76 -3.20 13.83 6.58
CA ALA A 76 -2.40 15.01 6.31
C ALA A 76 -2.17 15.12 4.79
N ILE A 77 -2.47 16.28 4.22
CA ILE A 77 -2.17 16.59 2.83
C ILE A 77 -0.80 17.26 2.77
N GLU A 78 0.15 16.62 2.09
CA GLU A 78 1.46 17.22 1.80
C GLU A 78 1.50 17.63 0.32
N GLY A 79 1.49 18.94 0.06
CA GLY A 79 1.40 19.50 -1.29
C GLY A 79 2.74 19.63 -2.03
N TRP A 80 3.86 19.55 -1.32
CA TRP A 80 5.20 19.51 -1.90
C TRP A 80 6.06 18.50 -1.16
N SER A 81 6.61 17.53 -1.87
CA SER A 81 7.77 16.76 -1.43
C SER A 81 8.33 15.92 -2.57
N PRO A 82 9.65 15.72 -2.64
CA PRO A 82 10.28 14.88 -3.65
C PRO A 82 9.58 13.52 -3.77
N VAL A 83 9.43 13.05 -5.00
CA VAL A 83 8.87 11.73 -5.28
C VAL A 83 10.04 10.79 -5.48
N ASP A 84 10.22 9.89 -4.52
CA ASP A 84 11.22 8.83 -4.59
C ASP A 84 10.54 7.48 -4.36
N LEU A 85 10.55 6.64 -5.39
CA LEU A 85 10.00 5.29 -5.35
C LEU A 85 10.86 4.36 -4.47
N SER A 86 12.07 4.78 -4.09
CA SER A 86 12.97 4.01 -3.23
C SER A 86 12.76 4.24 -1.72
N ASP A 87 11.97 5.27 -1.35
CA ASP A 87 11.74 5.81 0.02
C ASP A 87 10.93 4.88 0.96
N GLY A 88 11.31 3.61 0.98
CA GLY A 88 10.57 2.52 1.60
C GLY A 88 11.40 1.32 2.05
N GLY A 89 12.73 1.41 1.94
CA GLY A 89 13.62 0.28 2.18
C GLY A 89 13.88 -0.55 0.93
N HIS A 90 13.63 0.01 -0.26
CA HIS A 90 13.98 -0.60 -1.54
C HIS A 90 15.31 -0.06 -2.07
N ALA A 91 16.35 -0.07 -1.24
CA ALA A 91 17.73 0.13 -1.71
C ALA A 91 18.15 -0.86 -2.82
N TYR A 92 17.31 -1.87 -3.10
CA TYR A 92 17.45 -2.89 -4.13
C TYR A 92 16.50 -2.68 -5.34
N LEU A 93 15.92 -1.49 -5.56
CA LEU A 93 15.31 -1.18 -6.86
C LEU A 93 16.31 -1.47 -8.00
N PRO A 94 17.59 -1.05 -7.90
CA PRO A 94 18.57 -1.37 -8.93
C PRO A 94 18.79 -2.88 -9.06
N GLY A 95 18.65 -3.38 -10.29
CA GLY A 95 18.86 -4.79 -10.67
C GLY A 95 17.66 -5.72 -10.52
N ARG A 96 16.64 -5.39 -9.71
CA ARG A 96 15.47 -6.26 -9.49
C ARG A 96 14.20 -5.77 -10.17
N PHE A 97 14.00 -4.46 -10.20
CA PHE A 97 12.87 -3.82 -10.86
C PHE A 97 13.41 -2.73 -11.79
N PRO A 98 14.11 -3.10 -12.88
CA PRO A 98 14.76 -2.13 -13.77
C PRO A 98 13.76 -1.11 -14.33
N ASP A 99 12.52 -1.52 -14.62
CA ASP A 99 11.46 -0.61 -15.05
C ASP A 99 11.12 0.44 -13.99
N LEU A 100 11.01 0.05 -12.72
CA LEU A 100 10.75 0.99 -11.62
C LEU A 100 11.95 1.90 -11.36
N GLU A 101 13.17 1.40 -11.55
CA GLU A 101 14.38 2.22 -11.47
C GLU A 101 14.39 3.30 -12.57
N ALA A 102 14.05 2.93 -13.81
CA ALA A 102 13.92 3.88 -14.91
C ALA A 102 12.86 4.94 -14.62
N LEU A 103 11.69 4.54 -14.12
CA LEU A 103 10.64 5.46 -13.68
C LEU A 103 11.12 6.37 -12.54
N ASN A 104 11.83 5.84 -11.55
CA ASN A 104 12.34 6.64 -10.43
C ASN A 104 13.35 7.70 -10.89
N LYS A 105 14.22 7.34 -11.85
CA LYS A 105 15.17 8.28 -12.48
C LYS A 105 14.42 9.37 -13.24
N GLY A 106 13.37 9.03 -13.97
CA GLY A 106 12.52 10.01 -14.66
C GLY A 106 11.80 10.96 -13.69
N LEU A 107 11.34 10.46 -12.54
CA LEU A 107 10.75 11.31 -11.49
C LEU A 107 11.77 12.21 -10.79
N SER A 108 13.02 11.75 -10.72
CA SER A 108 14.13 12.46 -10.08
C SER A 108 14.74 13.58 -10.95
N LEU A 109 14.23 13.83 -12.16
CA LEU A 109 14.66 14.97 -12.99
C LEU A 109 14.59 16.29 -12.20
N LYS A 110 15.67 17.09 -12.24
CA LYS A 110 15.87 18.29 -11.40
C LYS A 110 15.71 18.02 -9.89
N ASP A 111 16.46 17.05 -9.38
CA ASP A 111 16.53 16.66 -7.96
C ASP A 111 15.17 16.26 -7.35
N GLY A 112 14.23 15.77 -8.18
CA GLY A 112 12.88 15.40 -7.76
C GLY A 112 11.94 16.59 -7.50
N THR A 113 12.39 17.82 -7.74
CA THR A 113 11.62 19.06 -7.49
C THR A 113 10.41 19.17 -8.42
N LEU A 114 10.57 18.77 -9.69
CA LEU A 114 9.48 18.81 -10.67
C LEU A 114 8.36 17.83 -10.30
N ALA A 115 8.71 16.58 -9.97
CA ALA A 115 7.74 15.60 -9.51
C ALA A 115 7.09 16.00 -8.18
N GLY A 116 7.85 16.63 -7.26
CA GLY A 116 7.29 17.14 -6.01
C GLY A 116 6.26 18.25 -6.21
N ASN A 117 6.43 19.12 -7.22
CA ASN A 117 5.43 20.11 -7.60
C ASN A 117 4.20 19.50 -8.31
N ALA A 118 4.40 18.37 -8.99
CA ALA A 118 3.38 17.68 -9.79
C ALA A 118 2.62 16.57 -9.03
N THR A 119 2.79 16.43 -7.72
CA THR A 119 2.08 15.42 -6.92
C THR A 119 1.47 15.94 -5.62
N TRP A 120 0.39 15.31 -5.16
CA TRP A 120 -0.14 15.46 -3.80
C TRP A 120 0.06 14.16 -3.04
N LYS A 121 0.32 14.25 -1.72
CA LYS A 121 0.40 13.07 -0.85
C LYS A 121 -0.69 13.11 0.20
N LEU A 122 -1.45 12.02 0.32
CA LEU A 122 -2.31 11.76 1.47
C LEU A 122 -1.57 10.84 2.44
N VAL A 123 -1.39 11.31 3.67
CA VAL A 123 -0.66 10.58 4.70
C VAL A 123 -1.56 10.30 5.90
N PHE A 124 -1.69 9.03 6.25
CA PHE A 124 -2.44 8.57 7.42
C PHE A 124 -1.47 7.97 8.44
N ARG A 125 -1.27 8.66 9.57
CA ARG A 125 -0.26 8.29 10.59
C ARG A 125 -0.82 7.48 11.76
N TYR A 126 -2.15 7.38 11.86
CA TYR A 126 -2.81 6.83 13.05
C TYR A 126 -3.88 5.79 12.73
N ALA A 127 -3.77 5.13 11.56
CA ALA A 127 -4.67 4.04 11.16
C ALA A 127 -4.77 2.94 12.24
N LYS A 128 -3.68 2.68 12.98
CA LYS A 128 -3.67 1.78 14.13
C LYS A 128 -4.68 2.14 15.22
N LEU A 129 -4.92 3.42 15.48
CA LEU A 129 -5.91 3.86 16.47
C LEU A 129 -7.34 3.49 16.06
N ASN A 130 -7.57 3.27 14.76
CA ASN A 130 -8.83 2.79 14.20
C ASN A 130 -8.87 1.25 14.07
N GLY A 131 -7.96 0.53 14.72
CA GLY A 131 -7.91 -0.93 14.70
C GLY A 131 -7.31 -1.55 13.45
N LEU A 132 -6.65 -0.76 12.60
CA LEU A 132 -5.96 -1.24 11.39
C LEU A 132 -4.54 -1.70 11.72
N PRO A 133 -3.94 -2.60 10.91
CA PRO A 133 -2.61 -3.16 11.17
C PRO A 133 -1.49 -2.22 10.72
N PHE A 134 -1.82 -0.99 10.31
CA PHE A 134 -0.90 -0.05 9.69
C PHE A 134 -0.53 1.07 10.66
N SER A 135 0.77 1.32 10.80
CA SER A 135 1.31 2.46 11.52
C SER A 135 1.39 3.72 10.65
N HIS A 136 1.47 3.53 9.33
CA HIS A 136 1.64 4.63 8.39
C HIS A 136 1.18 4.22 7.00
N ILE A 137 0.34 5.04 6.37
CA ILE A 137 -0.08 4.87 4.98
C ILE A 137 0.21 6.18 4.24
N LYS A 138 0.85 6.09 3.07
CA LYS A 138 1.13 7.20 2.16
C LYS A 138 0.56 6.85 0.79
N MET A 139 -0.30 7.69 0.26
CA MET A 139 -0.83 7.57 -1.10
C MET A 139 -0.39 8.79 -1.88
N VAL A 140 0.25 8.60 -3.03
CA VAL A 140 0.74 9.68 -3.86
C VAL A 140 -0.05 9.73 -5.16
N PHE A 141 -0.52 10.93 -5.50
CA PHE A 141 -1.36 11.18 -6.66
C PHE A 141 -0.71 12.22 -7.56
N ASP A 142 -0.95 12.11 -8.87
CA ASP A 142 -0.65 13.16 -9.84
C ASP A 142 -1.61 14.35 -9.64
N LYS A 143 -1.10 15.60 -9.50
CA LYS A 143 -1.98 16.79 -9.36
C LYS A 143 -2.89 17.02 -10.55
N LYS A 144 -2.47 16.66 -11.76
CA LYS A 144 -3.17 17.00 -13.00
C LYS A 144 -4.30 16.01 -13.29
N THR A 145 -4.04 14.73 -13.08
CA THR A 145 -5.00 13.65 -13.40
C THR A 145 -5.73 13.15 -12.18
N GLU A 146 -5.27 13.50 -10.98
CA GLU A 146 -5.79 13.02 -9.69
C GLU A 146 -5.72 11.49 -9.53
N ARG A 147 -4.98 10.80 -10.41
CA ARG A 147 -4.81 9.35 -10.37
C ARG A 147 -3.65 8.95 -9.45
N PRO A 148 -3.72 7.79 -8.79
CA PRO A 148 -2.67 7.33 -7.91
C PRO A 148 -1.43 6.91 -8.72
N LEU A 149 -0.28 7.24 -8.18
CA LEU A 149 1.04 6.86 -8.69
C LEU A 149 1.55 5.65 -7.93
N PHE A 150 1.54 5.74 -6.60
CA PHE A 150 1.89 4.63 -5.74
C PHE A 150 1.29 4.78 -4.34
N ILE A 151 1.18 3.64 -3.66
CA ILE A 151 0.72 3.52 -2.28
C ILE A 151 1.81 2.82 -1.49
N GLN A 152 2.12 3.33 -0.31
CA GLN A 152 3.00 2.73 0.67
C GLN A 152 2.23 2.55 1.98
N ALA A 153 2.19 1.33 2.51
CA ALA A 153 1.65 1.06 3.84
C ALA A 153 2.67 0.30 4.70
N ARG A 154 2.91 0.78 5.91
CA ARG A 154 3.83 0.16 6.87
C ARG A 154 3.01 -0.52 7.96
N ALA A 155 3.28 -1.79 8.21
CA ALA A 155 2.72 -2.50 9.34
C ALA A 155 3.11 -1.79 10.65
N ALA A 156 2.24 -1.87 11.66
CA ALA A 156 2.65 -1.58 13.02
C ALA A 156 3.59 -2.68 13.54
N SER A 157 4.47 -2.34 14.49
CA SER A 157 5.41 -3.30 15.08
C SER A 157 4.66 -4.51 15.68
N GLY A 158 5.21 -5.72 15.48
CA GLY A 158 4.63 -6.97 15.97
C GLY A 158 3.32 -7.40 15.31
N GLN A 159 2.90 -6.75 14.20
CA GLN A 159 1.66 -7.05 13.49
C GLN A 159 1.86 -7.96 12.26
N GLN A 160 0.72 -8.43 11.76
CA GLN A 160 0.50 -9.58 10.87
C GLN A 160 1.39 -9.66 9.63
N ASP A 161 1.76 -10.90 9.29
CA ASP A 161 2.19 -11.27 7.94
C ASP A 161 0.97 -11.17 6.99
N PHE A 162 1.03 -10.22 6.05
CA PHE A 162 -0.05 -10.00 5.08
C PHE A 162 -0.08 -11.04 3.96
N SER A 163 0.91 -11.91 3.84
CA SER A 163 1.01 -12.84 2.70
C SER A 163 -0.19 -13.75 2.55
N THR A 164 -0.77 -14.27 3.64
CA THR A 164 -1.92 -15.16 3.50
C THR A 164 -3.09 -14.41 2.87
N THR A 165 -3.37 -13.20 3.34
CA THR A 165 -4.43 -12.34 2.79
C THR A 165 -4.13 -11.93 1.34
N LEU A 166 -2.90 -11.52 1.05
CA LEU A 166 -2.50 -11.13 -0.31
C LEU A 166 -2.49 -12.30 -1.27
N THR A 167 -2.06 -13.49 -0.84
CA THR A 167 -2.08 -14.71 -1.65
C THR A 167 -3.51 -15.18 -1.92
N ALA A 168 -4.40 -15.07 -0.94
CA ALA A 168 -5.82 -15.37 -1.14
C ALA A 168 -6.46 -14.40 -2.16
N LYS A 169 -6.06 -13.12 -2.15
CA LYS A 169 -6.63 -12.10 -3.04
C LYS A 169 -6.02 -12.07 -4.44
N PHE A 170 -4.70 -12.22 -4.55
CA PHE A 170 -3.95 -11.97 -5.79
C PHE A 170 -3.22 -13.22 -6.32
N GLY A 171 -3.40 -14.39 -5.69
CA GLY A 171 -2.72 -15.62 -6.07
C GLY A 171 -1.30 -15.72 -5.53
N GLN A 172 -0.53 -16.72 -5.99
CA GLN A 172 0.83 -16.97 -5.47
C GLN A 172 1.80 -15.85 -5.89
N PRO A 173 2.58 -15.27 -4.95
CA PRO A 173 3.59 -14.29 -5.30
C PRO A 173 4.81 -14.93 -5.96
N ALA A 174 5.50 -14.16 -6.80
CA ALA A 174 6.91 -14.39 -7.04
C ALA A 174 7.69 -14.03 -5.76
N ILE A 175 8.40 -15.00 -5.21
CA ILE A 175 9.28 -14.78 -4.05
C ILE A 175 10.64 -14.36 -4.55
N THR A 176 11.15 -13.29 -3.96
CA THR A 176 12.44 -12.75 -4.32
C THR A 176 13.18 -12.39 -3.03
N ASN A 177 14.49 -12.66 -2.96
CA ASN A 177 15.32 -12.38 -1.77
C ASN A 177 16.28 -11.22 -2.02
N GLY A 178 16.47 -10.32 -1.05
CA GLY A 178 17.46 -9.26 -1.12
C GLY A 178 18.89 -9.79 -1.28
N PRO A 179 19.88 -8.92 -1.59
CA PRO A 179 21.27 -9.32 -1.84
C PRO A 179 21.85 -10.23 -0.74
N ASP A 180 21.55 -9.92 0.52
CA ASP A 180 22.04 -10.66 1.69
C ASP A 180 21.05 -11.72 2.20
N ARG A 181 19.98 -12.01 1.45
CA ARG A 181 18.85 -12.89 1.85
C ARG A 181 18.12 -12.49 3.15
N THR A 182 18.45 -11.34 3.72
CA THR A 182 17.82 -10.80 4.95
C THR A 182 16.49 -10.10 4.69
N LEU A 183 16.23 -9.71 3.44
CA LEU A 183 15.02 -9.01 3.00
C LEU A 183 14.22 -9.89 2.04
N GLU A 184 13.26 -10.65 2.55
CA GLU A 184 12.31 -11.36 1.69
C GLU A 184 11.28 -10.37 1.14
N SER A 185 11.05 -10.41 -0.17
CA SER A 185 9.99 -9.67 -0.84
C SER A 185 9.11 -10.61 -1.65
N ARG A 186 7.80 -10.45 -1.47
CA ARG A 186 6.75 -11.15 -2.20
C ARG A 186 6.14 -10.19 -3.20
N VAL A 187 6.06 -10.62 -4.45
CA VAL A 187 5.73 -9.74 -5.58
C VAL A 187 4.53 -10.31 -6.32
N TRP A 188 3.54 -9.46 -6.53
CA TRP A 188 2.38 -9.73 -7.38
C TRP A 188 2.35 -8.73 -8.53
N THR A 189 1.98 -9.21 -9.71
CA THR A 189 1.89 -8.42 -10.94
C THR A 189 0.52 -8.57 -11.54
N GLU A 190 -0.08 -7.45 -11.94
CA GLU A 190 -1.32 -7.45 -12.70
C GLU A 190 -1.22 -6.42 -13.82
N GLY A 191 -1.19 -6.91 -15.06
CA GLY A 191 -0.76 -6.10 -16.20
C GLY A 191 0.63 -5.52 -15.92
N GLU A 192 0.74 -4.19 -15.96
CA GLU A 192 1.96 -3.47 -15.62
C GLU A 192 2.02 -3.01 -14.15
N ASN A 193 0.99 -3.24 -13.36
CA ASN A 193 0.99 -2.78 -11.97
C ASN A 193 1.70 -3.79 -11.06
N LEU A 194 2.34 -3.27 -10.01
CA LEU A 194 3.17 -4.07 -9.12
C LEU A 194 2.72 -3.91 -7.68
N LEU A 195 2.52 -5.02 -6.99
CA LEU A 195 2.37 -5.08 -5.54
C LEU A 195 3.59 -5.78 -4.95
N ILE A 196 4.27 -5.12 -4.01
CA ILE A 196 5.40 -5.67 -3.27
C ILE A 196 5.06 -5.68 -1.78
N ALA A 197 5.19 -6.84 -1.15
CA ALA A 197 5.25 -6.96 0.30
C ALA A 197 6.67 -7.34 0.72
N SER A 198 7.34 -6.50 1.49
CA SER A 198 8.73 -6.71 1.91
C SER A 198 8.86 -6.71 3.42
N ARG A 199 9.70 -7.60 3.94
CA ARG A 199 10.16 -7.53 5.34
C ARG A 199 11.32 -6.54 5.41
N VAL A 200 11.14 -5.47 6.17
CA VAL A 200 12.16 -4.43 6.35
C VAL A 200 12.50 -4.33 7.84
N PRO A 201 13.77 -4.45 8.24
CA PRO A 201 14.18 -4.18 9.61
C PRO A 201 14.01 -2.69 9.91
N ASN A 202 13.36 -2.36 11.03
CA ASN A 202 13.35 -0.98 11.51
C ASN A 202 14.65 -0.66 12.26
N LYS A 203 14.86 0.62 12.63
CA LYS A 203 16.06 1.10 13.34
C LYS A 203 16.30 0.46 14.73
N ILE A 204 15.39 -0.37 15.22
CA ILE A 204 15.39 -1.02 16.55
C ILE A 204 15.20 -2.55 16.38
N ASP A 205 15.66 -3.14 15.27
CA ASP A 205 15.59 -4.59 14.98
C ASP A 205 14.19 -5.23 14.97
N VAL A 206 13.11 -4.44 14.97
CA VAL A 206 11.76 -4.97 14.75
C VAL A 206 11.52 -5.03 13.25
N VAL A 207 11.46 -6.26 12.72
CA VAL A 207 11.07 -6.52 11.33
C VAL A 207 9.61 -6.15 11.15
N ALA A 208 9.33 -5.17 10.28
CA ALA A 208 7.98 -4.79 9.91
C ALA A 208 7.72 -5.14 8.43
N TRP A 209 6.48 -5.51 8.13
CA TRP A 209 6.03 -5.66 6.75
C TRP A 209 5.73 -4.28 6.16
N HIS A 210 6.33 -3.99 5.01
CA HIS A 210 5.99 -2.83 4.19
C HIS A 210 5.30 -3.32 2.92
N LEU A 211 4.22 -2.66 2.55
CA LEU A 211 3.43 -2.91 1.35
C LEU A 211 3.58 -1.73 0.41
N TYR A 212 3.72 -2.04 -0.88
CA TYR A 212 3.85 -1.07 -1.95
C TYR A 212 2.97 -1.47 -3.11
N ILE A 213 2.19 -0.53 -3.63
CA ILE A 213 1.51 -0.69 -4.92
C ILE A 213 2.04 0.40 -5.85
N TYR A 214 2.54 0.02 -7.02
CA TYR A 214 3.01 0.93 -8.07
C TYR A 214 2.09 0.83 -9.28
N PHE A 215 1.51 1.96 -9.66
CA PHE A 215 0.70 2.09 -10.87
C PHE A 215 1.60 2.56 -12.02
N LYS A 216 2.37 1.64 -12.62
CA LYS A 216 3.48 1.97 -13.53
C LYS A 216 3.03 2.84 -14.71
N GLY A 217 1.86 2.58 -15.27
CA GLY A 217 1.31 3.39 -16.37
C GLY A 217 1.08 4.86 -15.97
N ASN A 218 0.51 5.11 -14.80
CA ASN A 218 0.30 6.46 -14.28
C ASN A 218 1.64 7.17 -13.98
N ILE A 219 2.62 6.43 -13.44
CA ILE A 219 3.96 6.98 -13.19
C ILE A 219 4.65 7.36 -14.50
N GLN A 220 4.61 6.48 -15.51
CA GLN A 220 5.18 6.76 -16.83
C GLN A 220 4.53 7.98 -17.48
N ALA A 221 3.20 8.12 -17.37
CA ALA A 221 2.49 9.28 -17.89
C ALA A 221 2.92 10.60 -17.21
N LEU A 222 3.19 10.56 -15.90
CA LEU A 222 3.78 11.70 -15.21
C LEU A 222 5.20 12.00 -15.72
N VAL A 223 6.08 11.00 -15.81
CA VAL A 223 7.46 11.17 -16.29
C VAL A 223 7.48 11.81 -17.68
N ASN A 224 6.73 11.27 -18.64
CA ASN A 224 6.66 11.81 -20.00
C ASN A 224 6.22 13.28 -20.03
N ARG A 225 5.29 13.65 -19.14
CA ARG A 225 4.83 15.04 -19.04
C ARG A 225 5.90 15.95 -18.45
N LEU A 226 6.59 15.52 -17.39
CA LEU A 226 7.69 16.29 -16.80
C LEU A 226 8.81 16.53 -17.80
N GLU A 227 9.14 15.53 -18.62
CA GLU A 227 10.12 15.64 -19.70
C GLU A 227 9.68 16.63 -20.78
N ALA A 228 8.41 16.55 -21.21
CA ALA A 228 7.85 17.50 -22.18
C ALA A 228 7.84 18.95 -21.65
N ASP A 229 7.45 19.15 -20.39
CA ASP A 229 7.43 20.47 -19.75
C ASP A 229 8.86 21.03 -19.59
N ALA A 230 9.83 20.18 -19.27
CA ALA A 230 11.24 20.54 -19.20
C ALA A 230 11.81 20.94 -20.56
N ALA A 231 11.49 20.18 -21.62
CA ALA A 231 11.90 20.48 -22.99
C ALA A 231 11.28 21.80 -23.48
N ALA A 232 9.99 22.03 -23.23
CA ALA A 232 9.31 23.28 -23.59
C ALA A 232 9.92 24.49 -22.88
N SER A 233 10.27 24.36 -21.60
CA SER A 233 10.92 25.42 -20.83
C SER A 233 12.33 25.76 -21.36
N ALA A 234 13.09 24.77 -21.80
CA ALA A 234 14.43 24.97 -22.37
C ALA A 234 14.43 25.69 -23.73
N VAL A 235 13.36 25.52 -24.52
CA VAL A 235 13.17 26.23 -25.81
C VAL A 235 12.73 27.69 -25.59
N SER A 236 12.17 28.00 -24.41
CA SER A 236 11.56 29.29 -24.10
C SER A 236 12.49 30.30 -23.44
N GLU A 237 13.71 29.92 -23.05
CA GLU A 237 14.74 30.86 -22.59
C GLU A 237 15.52 31.40 -23.79
N PRO A 238 15.23 32.60 -24.31
CA PRO A 238 16.12 33.23 -25.28
C PRO A 238 17.47 33.44 -24.61
N SER A 239 18.55 33.05 -25.30
CA SER A 239 19.90 33.36 -24.90
C SER A 239 20.03 34.86 -24.68
N ALA A 240 19.94 35.29 -23.43
CA ALA A 240 20.27 36.63 -23.02
C ALA A 240 21.80 36.75 -23.09
N PHE A 241 22.28 37.09 -24.28
CA PHE A 241 23.60 37.66 -24.52
C PHE A 241 23.50 39.18 -24.47
#